data_AF-A0A8T0FVC0-F1
#
_entry.id   AF-A0A8T0FVC0-F1
#
_cell.length_a   1.000
_cell.length_b   1.000
_cell.length_c   1.000
_cell.angle_alpha   90.00
_cell.angle_beta   90.00
_cell.angle_gamma   90.00
#
_symmetry.space_group_name_H-M   'P 1'
#
loop_
_entity.id
_entity.type
_entity.pdbx_description
1 polymer ?
#
loop_
_entity_poly.entity_id
_entity_poly.type
_entity_poly.pdbx_seq_one_letter_code
_entity_poly.pdbx_strand_id
1 'polypeptide(L)'
;MAAAPRDLSPLMRWFRNLLLGREFKNSLRFQDLVSTRSPPPPKLPDGPSHKLSENYYFTRDGRHLARPPLVLLEDVKKKAITSGVKENTETKALAGKKVGQITPGNPYVWHEASENASAA
;
A
#
# COMPACT_ATOMS: atom_id res chain seq x y z
N MET A 1 2.13 43.21 -0.71
CA MET A 1 2.33 41.83 -0.22
C MET A 1 2.27 41.85 1.30
N ALA A 2 1.48 40.97 1.92
CA ALA A 2 1.44 40.89 3.38
C ALA A 2 2.82 40.46 3.92
N ALA A 3 3.34 41.17 4.91
CA ALA A 3 4.62 40.84 5.53
C ALA A 3 4.53 39.46 6.19
N ALA A 4 5.57 38.64 6.03
CA ALA A 4 5.62 37.34 6.68
C ALA A 4 5.53 37.51 8.21
N PRO A 5 4.67 36.74 8.91
CA PRO A 5 4.47 36.90 10.34
C PRO A 5 5.77 36.62 11.11
N ARG A 6 6.13 37.57 11.98
CA ARG A 6 7.35 37.53 12.83
C ARG A 6 8.65 37.20 12.07
N ASP A 7 8.87 37.81 10.92
CA ASP A 7 10.16 37.71 10.20
C ASP A 7 11.18 38.75 10.68
N LEU A 8 12.44 38.55 10.28
CA LEU A 8 13.57 39.42 10.61
C LEU A 8 13.52 40.76 9.86
N SER A 9 14.32 41.72 10.33
CA SER A 9 14.59 42.94 9.57
C SER A 9 15.21 42.61 8.20
N PRO A 10 15.00 43.44 7.16
CA PRO A 10 15.47 43.13 5.81
C PRO A 10 16.97 42.81 5.71
N LEU A 11 17.82 43.51 6.47
CA LEU A 11 19.26 43.28 6.51
C LEU A 11 19.61 41.91 7.10
N MET A 12 19.01 41.55 8.24
CA MET A 12 19.26 40.27 8.89
C MET A 12 18.66 39.10 8.09
N ARG A 13 17.53 39.32 7.41
CA ARG A 13 16.95 38.34 6.47
C ARG A 13 17.92 38.06 5.31
N TRP A 14 18.52 39.09 4.74
CA TRP A 14 19.52 38.93 3.68
C TRP A 14 20.73 38.15 4.15
N PHE A 15 21.29 38.53 5.31
CA PHE A 15 22.44 37.83 5.90
C PHE A 15 22.13 36.35 6.15
N ARG A 16 20.96 36.05 6.74
CA ARG A 16 20.48 34.67 6.94
C ARG A 16 20.40 33.90 5.62
N ASN A 17 19.74 34.47 4.60
CA ASN A 17 19.56 33.78 3.32
C ASN A 17 20.90 33.55 2.60
N LEU A 18 21.86 34.47 2.76
CA LEU A 18 23.22 34.32 2.24
C LEU A 18 23.95 33.13 2.89
N LEU A 19 23.91 33.02 4.22
CA LEU A 19 24.52 31.88 4.93
C LEU A 19 23.82 30.54 4.64
N LEU A 20 22.50 30.56 4.39
CA LEU A 20 21.74 29.34 4.11
C LEU A 20 21.86 28.88 2.64
N GLY A 21 22.31 29.73 1.72
CA GLY A 21 22.33 29.44 0.28
C GLY A 21 20.92 29.22 -0.33
N ARG A 22 19.87 29.54 0.43
CA ARG A 22 18.47 29.42 0.02
C ARG A 22 17.60 30.41 0.80
N GLU A 23 16.38 30.63 0.31
CA GLU A 23 15.39 31.38 1.08
C GLU A 23 14.97 30.60 2.33
N PHE A 24 15.02 31.29 3.48
CA PHE A 24 14.56 30.70 4.73
C PHE A 24 13.03 30.57 4.74
N LYS A 25 12.55 29.36 4.96
CA LYS A 25 11.13 29.04 5.16
C LYS A 25 10.86 28.85 6.65
N ASN A 26 9.95 29.65 7.21
CA ASN A 26 9.59 29.55 8.62
C ASN A 26 8.82 28.24 8.88
N SER A 27 9.28 27.44 9.85
CA SER A 27 8.62 26.20 10.29
C SER A 27 7.57 26.44 11.38
N LEU A 28 7.52 27.65 11.95
CA LEU A 28 6.55 28.01 12.98
C LEU A 28 5.15 28.16 12.39
N ARG A 29 4.17 27.85 13.24
CA ARG A 29 2.75 27.92 12.94
C ARG A 29 2.18 29.23 13.48
N PHE A 30 1.56 30.01 12.60
CA PHE A 30 0.94 31.29 12.95
C PHE A 30 -0.57 31.19 12.88
N GLN A 31 -1.26 31.99 13.69
CA GLN A 31 -2.71 31.94 13.85
C GLN A 31 -3.45 32.14 12.52
N ASP A 32 -2.99 33.05 11.66
CA ASP A 32 -3.64 33.34 10.37
C ASP A 32 -3.44 32.24 9.31
N LEU A 33 -2.45 31.37 9.52
CA LEU A 33 -2.08 30.29 8.59
C LEU A 33 -2.57 28.91 9.07
N VAL A 34 -3.24 28.86 10.22
CA VAL A 34 -3.67 27.61 10.86
C VAL A 34 -5.17 27.67 11.10
N SER A 35 -5.85 26.54 10.93
CA SER A 35 -7.26 26.42 11.24
C SER A 35 -7.54 26.69 12.74
N THR A 36 -8.75 27.15 13.04
CA THR A 36 -9.21 27.39 14.41
C THR A 36 -9.12 26.14 15.28
N ARG A 37 -8.82 26.32 16.58
CA ARG A 37 -8.76 25.22 17.56
C ARG A 37 -10.13 24.60 17.88
N SER A 38 -11.19 25.39 17.76
CA SER A 38 -12.58 24.97 17.96
C SER A 38 -13.35 25.20 16.66
N PRO A 39 -13.29 24.25 15.71
CA PRO A 39 -14.10 24.32 14.50
C PRO A 39 -15.59 24.08 14.85
N PRO A 40 -16.52 24.57 14.02
CA PRO A 40 -17.95 24.25 14.18
C PRO A 40 -18.20 22.74 13.99
N PRO A 41 -19.27 22.19 14.59
CA PRO A 41 -19.59 20.77 14.46
C PRO A 41 -19.85 20.41 12.97
N PRO A 42 -19.16 19.40 12.41
CA PRO A 42 -19.34 19.02 11.02
C PRO A 42 -20.60 18.18 10.80
N LYS A 43 -21.22 18.30 9.63
CA LYS A 43 -22.27 17.38 9.14
C LYS A 43 -21.63 16.37 8.19
N LEU A 44 -21.31 15.18 8.69
CA LEU A 44 -20.67 14.12 7.91
C LEU A 44 -21.69 13.46 6.95
N PRO A 45 -21.27 13.03 5.76
CA PRO A 45 -22.11 12.26 4.87
C PRO A 45 -22.35 10.85 5.43
N ASP A 46 -23.50 10.31 5.08
CA ASP A 46 -23.90 8.97 5.46
C ASP A 46 -23.13 7.89 4.69
N GLY A 47 -22.89 6.75 5.33
CA GLY A 47 -22.32 5.56 4.69
C GLY A 47 -23.28 4.86 3.72
N PRO A 48 -22.77 3.92 2.90
CA PRO A 48 -23.54 3.27 1.82
C PRO A 48 -24.70 2.39 2.30
N SER A 49 -24.71 2.02 3.58
CA SER A 49 -25.77 1.22 4.20
C SER A 49 -26.81 2.06 4.96
N HIS A 50 -26.84 3.38 4.81
CA HIS A 50 -27.97 4.21 5.27
C HIS A 50 -29.06 4.28 4.20
N LYS A 51 -29.67 3.12 3.91
CA LYS A 51 -30.79 2.98 2.97
C LYS A 51 -32.05 2.55 3.73
N LEU A 52 -33.21 3.08 3.34
CA LEU A 52 -34.50 2.80 3.97
C LEU A 52 -35.14 1.48 3.51
N SER A 53 -34.85 1.05 2.28
CA SER A 53 -35.32 -0.21 1.69
C SER A 53 -34.15 -1.00 1.09
N GLU A 54 -34.39 -2.29 0.81
CA GLU A 54 -33.42 -3.17 0.12
C GLU A 54 -32.03 -3.26 0.79
N ASN A 55 -32.01 -3.20 2.12
CA ASN A 55 -30.77 -3.10 2.91
C ASN A 55 -30.71 -4.12 4.05
N TYR A 56 -31.15 -5.33 3.76
CA TYR A 56 -31.09 -6.43 4.72
C TYR A 56 -29.63 -6.75 5.07
N TYR A 57 -29.35 -6.97 6.36
CA TYR A 57 -27.99 -7.19 6.82
C TYR A 57 -27.35 -8.45 6.24
N PHE A 58 -28.14 -9.51 6.01
CA PHE A 58 -27.63 -10.80 5.52
C PHE A 58 -27.01 -10.72 4.12
N THR A 59 -27.41 -9.77 3.27
CA THR A 59 -26.85 -9.64 1.90
C THR A 59 -25.48 -8.97 1.88
N ARG A 60 -25.12 -8.23 2.94
CA ARG A 60 -23.85 -7.48 3.06
C ARG A 60 -22.93 -8.01 4.15
N ASP A 61 -23.31 -9.07 4.86
CA ASP A 61 -22.51 -9.63 5.94
C ASP A 61 -21.37 -10.50 5.41
N GLY A 62 -20.23 -9.87 5.11
CA GLY A 62 -19.02 -10.56 4.68
C GLY A 62 -18.43 -11.51 5.72
N ARG A 63 -18.79 -11.38 7.01
CA ARG A 63 -18.26 -12.26 8.07
C ARG A 63 -18.80 -13.68 7.93
N HIS A 64 -20.04 -13.82 7.45
CA HIS A 64 -20.68 -15.11 7.20
C HIS A 64 -20.40 -15.66 5.79
N LEU A 65 -19.68 -14.92 4.93
CA LEU A 65 -19.23 -15.41 3.63
C LEU A 65 -17.89 -16.16 3.70
N ALA A 66 -17.16 -16.04 4.81
CA ALA A 66 -15.91 -16.76 5.03
C ALA A 66 -16.18 -18.27 5.11
N ARG A 67 -15.65 -19.03 4.15
CA ARG A 67 -15.72 -20.50 4.13
C ARG A 67 -14.46 -21.09 4.76
N PRO A 68 -14.54 -22.32 5.32
CA PRO A 68 -13.36 -23.08 5.69
C PRO A 68 -12.37 -23.18 4.51
N PRO A 69 -11.06 -23.29 4.78
CA PRO A 69 -10.06 -23.43 3.72
C PRO A 69 -10.33 -24.69 2.90
N LEU A 70 -10.16 -24.59 1.58
CA LEU A 70 -10.27 -25.74 0.70
C LEU A 70 -9.03 -26.62 0.86
N VAL A 71 -9.23 -27.86 1.29
CA VAL A 71 -8.13 -28.80 1.47
C VAL A 71 -7.85 -29.50 0.14
N LEU A 72 -6.68 -29.21 -0.45
CA LEU A 72 -6.27 -29.79 -1.73
C LEU A 72 -5.71 -31.20 -1.60
N LEU A 73 -5.10 -31.51 -0.45
CA LEU A 73 -4.46 -32.78 -0.15
C LEU A 73 -4.68 -33.10 1.34
N GLU A 74 -5.40 -34.17 1.64
CA GLU A 74 -5.58 -34.74 2.97
C GLU A 74 -4.76 -36.05 3.08
N ASP A 75 -4.13 -36.31 4.22
CA ASP A 75 -3.37 -37.54 4.51
C ASP A 75 -2.23 -37.93 3.53
N VAL A 76 -1.62 -36.96 2.85
CA VAL A 76 -0.41 -37.24 2.07
C VAL A 76 0.75 -37.47 3.02
N LYS A 77 1.15 -38.74 3.18
CA LYS A 77 2.48 -39.11 3.69
C LYS A 77 3.49 -38.21 3.00
N LYS A 78 4.11 -37.29 3.75
CA LYS A 78 5.17 -36.41 3.25
C LYS A 78 6.10 -37.28 2.44
N LYS A 79 6.18 -37.08 1.11
CA LYS A 79 7.20 -37.74 0.28
C LYS A 79 8.54 -37.23 0.81
N ALA A 80 9.12 -37.98 1.73
CA ALA A 80 10.48 -37.76 2.18
C ALA A 80 11.36 -37.90 0.94
N ILE A 81 12.20 -36.90 0.71
CA ILE A 81 13.23 -36.98 -0.32
C ILE A 81 14.21 -38.02 0.21
N THR A 82 14.22 -39.21 -0.39
CA THR A 82 15.25 -40.22 -0.12
C THR A 82 16.59 -39.63 -0.55
N SER A 83 17.54 -39.58 0.38
CA SER A 83 18.92 -39.19 0.11
C SER A 83 19.50 -40.08 -0.99
N GLY A 84 20.18 -39.45 -1.95
CA GLY A 84 20.47 -40.01 -3.26
C GLY A 84 21.08 -41.41 -3.25
N VAL A 85 20.36 -42.35 -3.87
CA VAL A 85 20.95 -43.52 -4.51
C VAL A 85 20.46 -43.52 -5.95
N LYS A 86 21.41 -43.42 -6.87
CA LYS A 86 21.18 -43.61 -8.30
C LYS A 86 20.93 -45.09 -8.52
N GLU A 87 19.69 -45.47 -8.81
CA GLU A 87 19.43 -46.78 -9.38
C GLU A 87 18.47 -46.65 -10.56
N ASN A 88 19.03 -46.88 -11.73
CA ASN A 88 18.30 -47.12 -12.97
C ASN A 88 17.52 -48.42 -12.80
N THR A 89 16.20 -48.40 -12.98
CA THR A 89 15.49 -49.48 -13.66
C THR A 89 14.09 -49.02 -14.03
N GLU A 90 13.78 -49.27 -15.29
CA GLU A 90 12.56 -48.87 -15.97
C GLU A 90 11.35 -49.57 -15.38
N THR A 91 10.39 -48.80 -14.86
CA THR A 91 8.99 -49.25 -14.78
C THR A 91 8.08 -48.16 -15.34
N LYS A 92 7.44 -48.49 -16.47
CA LYS A 92 6.36 -47.72 -17.09
C LYS A 92 5.28 -47.42 -16.05
N ALA A 93 5.15 -46.16 -15.65
CA ALA A 93 3.96 -45.64 -14.98
C ALA A 93 3.34 -44.55 -15.87
N LEU A 94 2.03 -44.64 -16.01
CA LEU A 94 1.12 -43.88 -16.87
C LEU A 94 1.64 -42.51 -17.33
N ALA A 95 1.52 -42.25 -18.64
CA ALA A 95 1.78 -40.96 -19.28
C ALA A 95 0.83 -39.86 -18.75
N GLY A 96 1.07 -39.42 -17.52
CA GLY A 96 0.59 -38.15 -17.02
C GLY A 96 1.26 -37.04 -17.82
N LYS A 97 0.45 -36.17 -18.43
CA LYS A 97 0.91 -34.94 -19.07
C LYS A 97 1.92 -34.27 -18.13
N LYS A 98 3.16 -34.03 -18.57
CA LYS A 98 4.13 -33.27 -17.78
C LYS A 98 3.53 -31.89 -17.54
N VAL A 99 2.95 -31.69 -16.36
CA VAL A 99 2.48 -30.38 -15.93
C VAL A 99 3.76 -29.55 -15.87
N GLY A 100 3.84 -28.52 -16.72
CA GLY A 100 4.96 -27.58 -16.70
C GLY A 100 5.09 -26.94 -15.32
N GLN A 101 6.20 -26.26 -15.05
CA GLN A 101 6.36 -25.53 -13.79
C GLN A 101 5.19 -24.57 -13.60
N ILE A 102 4.40 -24.77 -12.54
CA ILE A 102 3.31 -23.86 -12.15
C ILE A 102 3.92 -22.78 -11.26
N THR A 103 3.83 -21.52 -11.69
CA THR A 103 4.16 -20.36 -10.86
C THR A 103 2.91 -19.89 -10.10
N PRO A 104 3.04 -19.35 -8.87
CA PRO A 104 1.91 -18.84 -8.11
C PRO A 104 1.28 -17.57 -8.70
N GLY A 105 1.99 -16.89 -9.60
CA GLY A 105 1.56 -15.67 -10.28
C GLY A 105 2.68 -15.12 -11.16
N ASN A 106 2.40 -14.00 -11.83
CA ASN A 106 3.40 -13.30 -12.64
C ASN A 106 4.31 -12.44 -11.74
N PRO A 107 5.63 -12.35 -12.03
CA PRO A 107 6.50 -11.42 -11.33
C PRO A 107 6.09 -9.98 -11.64
N TYR A 108 6.06 -9.13 -10.62
CA TYR A 108 5.82 -7.70 -10.80
C TYR A 108 7.12 -6.98 -11.20
N VAL A 109 7.06 -6.20 -12.28
CA VAL A 109 8.18 -5.36 -12.74
C VAL A 109 7.90 -3.92 -12.31
N TRP A 110 8.79 -3.35 -11.50
CA TRP A 110 8.70 -1.95 -11.10
C TRP A 110 9.07 -1.05 -12.28
N HIS A 111 8.21 -0.09 -12.61
CA HIS A 111 8.52 0.95 -13.59
C HIS A 111 9.24 2.11 -12.90
N GLU A 112 10.27 2.67 -13.54
CA GLU A 112 10.88 3.92 -13.09
C GLU A 112 9.88 5.08 -13.27
N ALA A 113 9.85 5.99 -12.28
CA ALA A 113 8.99 7.16 -12.34
C ALA A 113 9.44 8.09 -13.47
N SER A 114 8.50 8.48 -14.33
CA SER A 114 8.75 9.36 -15.48
C SER A 114 9.25 10.76 -15.11
N GLU A 115 9.11 11.17 -13.86
CA GLU A 115 9.54 12.48 -13.35
C GLU A 115 11.06 12.65 -13.36
N ASN A 116 11.83 11.57 -13.18
CA ASN A 116 13.29 11.64 -13.15
C ASN A 116 13.93 11.55 -14.55
N ALA A 117 13.18 11.11 -15.56
CA ALA A 117 13.67 10.95 -16.93
C ALA A 117 13.79 12.29 -17.69
N SER A 118 13.13 13.35 -17.22
CA SER A 118 13.21 14.70 -17.81
C SER A 118 14.27 15.60 -17.17
N ALA A 119 14.97 15.10 -16.13
CA ALA A 119 15.96 15.86 -15.37
C ALA A 119 17.42 15.53 -15.74
N ALA A 120 17.63 14.74 -16.79
CA ALA A 120 18.92 14.43 -17.41
C ALA A 120 18.93 14.90 -18.87
#